data_AF-A0A7G8PQ67-F1
#
_entry.id   AF-A0A7G8PQ67-F1
#
_cell.length_a   1.000
_cell.length_b   1.000
_cell.length_c   1.000
_cell.angle_alpha   90.00
_cell.angle_beta   90.00
_cell.angle_gamma   90.00
#
_symmetry.space_group_name_H-M   'P 1'
#
loop_
_entity.id
_entity.type
_entity.pdbx_description
1 polymer ?
#
loop_
_entity_poly.entity_id
_entity_poly.type
_entity_poly.pdbx_seq_one_letter_code
_entity_poly.pdbx_strand_id
1 'polypeptide(L)'
;MSAELISEGVEADKVGEGFYSARDLTYIRPQKRRLSEYEAVICNAQPDLDQFDSGGWYLLRPDGLGCQDARTTALAHPNWFEYRDPSGLWQRPYIKLQAQQERSIQGAITSAKANGALGDIAPDWLDLVARYYEAFASFQWGMFKAHAFVTREALSDTLSMTYTFSGMDRLRHQQDIALYSLDLHEQAPGYTEGAGAEAWLHDPACQGARRLVERLLSLKDWGEMVLMTNLVVEPLCTALISSEFFRRLAPLHGDVVIPVIEMTAEADRRRNRAATQALVKMLTADTDRAGRPVPSARNRELIQGWVDSWYPDAVAAVDAFLPVFDAVPVGTGFGERARQRVVDTTADILELAGLKVPAAVTS
;
A
#
# COMPACT_ATOMS: atom_id res chain seq x y z
N MET A 1 -0.76 57.05 -18.16
CA MET A 1 -1.33 56.46 -19.39
C MET A 1 -0.95 54.98 -19.40
N SER A 2 -1.73 54.15 -18.71
CA SER A 2 -1.65 52.69 -18.82
C SER A 2 -2.72 52.26 -19.82
N ALA A 3 -2.30 51.74 -20.96
CA ALA A 3 -3.21 51.07 -21.88
C ALA A 3 -3.45 49.66 -21.34
N GLU A 4 -4.60 49.44 -20.71
CA GLU A 4 -5.16 48.11 -20.54
C GLU A 4 -5.51 47.57 -21.93
N LEU A 5 -4.82 46.50 -22.35
CA LEU A 5 -5.22 45.71 -23.50
C LEU A 5 -6.38 44.81 -23.07
N ILE A 6 -7.60 45.36 -23.11
CA ILE A 6 -8.82 44.53 -23.08
C ILE A 6 -9.06 44.09 -24.52
N SER A 7 -9.05 42.78 -24.74
CA SER A 7 -9.44 42.16 -26.00
C SER A 7 -10.91 42.48 -26.28
N GLU A 8 -11.18 43.59 -26.97
CA GLU A 8 -12.48 43.84 -27.58
C GLU A 8 -12.71 42.82 -28.70
N GLY A 9 -13.80 42.03 -28.58
CA GLY A 9 -14.51 41.53 -29.76
C GLY A 9 -14.27 40.09 -30.19
N VAL A 10 -14.24 39.13 -29.27
CA VAL A 10 -14.81 37.80 -29.58
C VAL A 10 -16.04 37.63 -28.72
N GLU A 11 -17.23 37.92 -29.27
CA GLU A 11 -18.43 37.30 -28.74
C GLU A 11 -18.22 35.79 -28.86
N ALA A 12 -18.08 35.09 -27.73
CA ALA A 12 -18.07 33.64 -27.77
C ALA A 12 -19.36 33.21 -28.46
N ASP A 13 -19.24 32.53 -29.61
CA ASP A 13 -20.38 31.97 -30.31
C ASP A 13 -21.30 31.33 -29.28
N LYS A 14 -22.57 31.78 -29.23
CA LYS A 14 -23.59 31.09 -28.45
C LYS A 14 -23.68 29.70 -29.04
N VAL A 15 -22.96 28.75 -28.45
CA VAL A 15 -23.08 27.32 -28.75
C VAL A 15 -24.57 27.02 -28.72
N GLY A 16 -25.13 26.62 -29.86
CA GLY A 16 -26.56 26.45 -30.00
C GLY A 16 -27.11 25.56 -28.88
N GLU A 17 -28.28 25.91 -28.33
CA GLU A 17 -28.94 25.07 -27.34
C GLU A 17 -29.00 23.63 -27.87
N GLY A 18 -28.38 22.70 -27.14
CA GLY A 18 -28.37 21.26 -27.49
C GLY A 18 -27.16 20.76 -28.30
N PHE A 19 -26.18 21.60 -28.68
CA PHE A 19 -24.96 21.12 -29.37
C PHE A 19 -24.05 20.27 -28.48
N TYR A 20 -24.04 20.53 -27.17
CA TYR A 20 -23.41 19.69 -26.14
C TYR A 20 -24.25 19.72 -24.86
N SER A 21 -24.54 18.57 -24.25
CA SER A 21 -24.94 18.54 -22.83
C SER A 21 -23.71 18.94 -22.02
N ALA A 22 -23.66 20.17 -21.54
CA ALA A 22 -22.48 20.78 -20.90
C ALA A 22 -22.02 20.11 -19.58
N ARG A 23 -22.58 18.95 -19.21
CA ARG A 23 -22.39 18.35 -17.87
C ARG A 23 -22.13 16.84 -17.86
N ASP A 24 -22.14 16.17 -19.01
CA ASP A 24 -21.98 14.72 -19.04
C ASP A 24 -20.62 14.36 -19.65
N LEU A 25 -19.70 13.84 -18.82
CA LEU A 25 -18.43 13.26 -19.27
C LEU A 25 -18.70 11.92 -19.97
N THR A 26 -19.33 11.98 -21.14
CA THR A 26 -19.86 10.83 -21.90
C THR A 26 -18.77 9.87 -22.38
N TYR A 27 -17.53 10.33 -22.45
CA TYR A 27 -16.36 9.51 -22.76
C TYR A 27 -15.94 8.60 -21.59
N ILE A 28 -16.48 8.81 -20.38
CA ILE A 28 -16.26 7.93 -19.22
C ILE A 28 -17.44 6.99 -19.08
N ARG A 29 -17.19 5.68 -19.14
CA ARG A 29 -18.20 4.67 -18.81
C ARG A 29 -18.23 4.43 -17.29
N PRO A 30 -19.29 4.84 -16.56
CA PRO A 30 -19.33 4.71 -15.10
C PRO A 30 -19.30 3.25 -14.65
N GLN A 31 -18.62 2.93 -13.55
CA GLN A 31 -18.58 1.60 -12.95
C GLN A 31 -19.94 1.17 -12.39
N LYS A 32 -20.66 2.12 -11.81
CA LYS A 32 -21.99 1.95 -11.24
C LYS A 32 -23.04 2.60 -12.15
N ARG A 33 -24.27 2.77 -11.65
CA ARG A 33 -25.38 3.36 -12.41
C ARG A 33 -25.14 4.82 -12.84
N ARG A 34 -24.33 5.57 -12.10
CA ARG A 34 -24.03 6.98 -12.37
C ARG A 34 -22.54 7.22 -12.21
N LEU A 35 -22.02 8.21 -12.95
CA LEU A 35 -20.66 8.69 -12.82
C LEU A 35 -20.44 9.21 -11.40
N SER A 36 -19.42 8.70 -10.72
CA SER A 36 -18.99 9.21 -9.42
C SER A 36 -18.05 10.40 -9.59
N GLU A 37 -17.91 11.22 -8.54
CA GLU A 37 -16.91 12.30 -8.51
C GLU A 37 -15.49 11.75 -8.68
N TYR A 38 -15.18 10.62 -8.04
CA TYR A 38 -13.92 9.88 -8.22
C TYR A 38 -13.60 9.59 -9.69
N GLU A 39 -14.57 9.07 -10.43
CA GLU A 39 -14.38 8.76 -11.85
C GLU A 39 -14.23 10.04 -12.68
N ALA A 40 -15.05 11.05 -12.39
CA ALA A 40 -15.06 12.31 -13.11
C ALA A 40 -13.72 13.07 -12.99
N VAL A 41 -13.02 12.96 -11.86
CA VAL A 41 -11.78 13.71 -11.60
C VAL A 41 -10.49 12.95 -11.93
N ILE A 42 -10.57 11.64 -12.19
CA ILE A 42 -9.38 10.79 -12.43
C ILE A 42 -9.37 10.17 -13.83
N CYS A 43 -10.50 9.63 -14.30
CA CYS A 43 -10.50 8.78 -15.48
C CYS A 43 -10.03 9.52 -16.73
N ASN A 44 -9.07 8.92 -17.44
CA ASN A 44 -8.45 9.43 -18.67
C ASN A 44 -7.57 10.67 -18.45
N ALA A 45 -7.10 10.92 -17.23
CA ALA A 45 -6.07 11.92 -16.98
C ALA A 45 -4.70 11.49 -17.52
N GLN A 46 -4.44 10.17 -17.51
CA GLN A 46 -3.29 9.60 -18.22
C GLN A 46 -3.65 9.47 -19.71
N PRO A 47 -2.80 9.91 -20.65
CA PRO A 47 -3.11 9.80 -22.07
C PRO A 47 -3.11 8.32 -22.49
N ASP A 48 -4.24 7.86 -23.00
CA ASP A 48 -4.39 6.53 -23.59
C ASP A 48 -4.09 6.58 -25.10
N LEU A 49 -2.95 6.00 -25.47
CA LEU A 49 -2.50 5.93 -26.86
C LEU A 49 -3.28 4.93 -27.73
N ASP A 50 -4.12 4.09 -27.14
CA ASP A 50 -4.98 3.15 -27.88
C ASP A 50 -6.40 3.70 -28.04
N GLN A 51 -6.82 4.64 -27.18
CA GLN A 51 -8.18 5.18 -27.17
C GLN A 51 -8.30 6.61 -27.73
N PHE A 52 -7.39 7.53 -27.40
CA PHE A 52 -7.55 8.96 -27.68
C PHE A 52 -6.43 9.57 -28.52
N ASP A 53 -5.27 8.94 -28.56
CA ASP A 53 -4.13 9.37 -29.38
C ASP A 53 -3.79 8.28 -30.42
N SER A 54 -3.12 8.64 -31.51
CA SER A 54 -2.68 7.69 -32.56
C SER A 54 -1.24 7.94 -33.05
N GLY A 55 -0.51 8.87 -32.41
CA GLY A 55 0.85 9.26 -32.80
C GLY A 55 1.98 8.66 -31.99
N GLY A 56 1.68 7.91 -30.93
CA GLY A 56 2.69 7.45 -29.97
C GLY A 56 3.27 8.60 -29.13
N TRP A 57 4.43 8.36 -28.51
CA TRP A 57 5.07 9.33 -27.62
C TRP A 57 6.00 10.28 -28.38
N TYR A 58 5.85 11.60 -28.15
CA TYR A 58 6.75 12.62 -28.70
C TYR A 58 8.18 12.52 -28.16
N LEU A 59 8.33 12.08 -26.92
CA LEU A 59 9.62 11.89 -26.26
C LEU A 59 9.67 10.46 -25.70
N LEU A 60 10.74 9.75 -26.04
CA LEU A 60 11.02 8.42 -25.52
C LEU A 60 11.98 8.51 -24.35
N ARG A 61 11.91 7.50 -23.49
CA ARG A 61 12.89 7.27 -22.42
C ARG A 61 14.25 6.88 -23.01
N PRO A 62 15.34 6.96 -22.23
CA PRO A 62 16.67 6.53 -22.67
C PRO A 62 16.76 5.05 -23.11
N ASP A 63 15.86 4.20 -22.61
CA ASP A 63 15.72 2.79 -22.98
C ASP A 63 14.86 2.56 -24.25
N GLY A 64 14.39 3.64 -24.88
CA GLY A 64 13.54 3.60 -26.07
C GLY A 64 12.08 3.29 -25.80
N LEU A 65 11.67 3.16 -24.53
CA LEU A 65 10.28 2.94 -24.15
C LEU A 65 9.48 4.24 -24.17
N GLY A 66 8.16 4.09 -24.29
CA GLY A 66 7.21 5.18 -24.12
C GLY A 66 7.20 5.78 -22.72
N CYS A 67 6.53 6.93 -22.53
CA CYS A 67 6.32 7.47 -21.18
C CYS A 67 5.57 6.45 -20.32
N GLN A 68 4.44 5.92 -20.76
CA GLN A 68 3.90 4.67 -20.24
C GLN A 68 4.00 3.58 -21.30
N ASP A 69 4.34 2.37 -20.88
CA ASP A 69 4.63 1.27 -21.78
C ASP A 69 4.12 -0.04 -21.17
N ALA A 70 3.30 -0.79 -21.92
CA ALA A 70 2.69 -2.03 -21.43
C ALA A 70 3.72 -3.10 -21.02
N ARG A 71 4.97 -2.98 -21.49
CA ARG A 71 6.08 -3.90 -21.13
C ARG A 71 6.60 -3.73 -19.70
N THR A 72 6.11 -2.74 -18.95
CA THR A 72 6.48 -2.52 -17.54
C THR A 72 5.83 -3.52 -16.59
N THR A 73 4.96 -4.39 -17.09
CA THR A 73 4.47 -5.59 -16.38
C THR A 73 4.26 -6.74 -17.36
N ALA A 74 4.43 -7.98 -16.89
CA ALA A 74 4.09 -9.17 -17.64
C ALA A 74 2.57 -9.46 -17.66
N LEU A 75 1.79 -8.82 -16.79
CA LEU A 75 0.33 -8.88 -16.81
C LEU A 75 -0.21 -8.26 -18.10
N ALA A 76 -1.35 -8.76 -18.58
CA ALA A 76 -1.98 -8.24 -19.77
C ALA A 76 -3.47 -7.99 -19.55
N HIS A 77 -3.95 -6.83 -20.01
CA HIS A 77 -5.37 -6.49 -20.04
C HIS A 77 -5.64 -5.65 -21.30
N PRO A 78 -6.76 -5.85 -22.02
CA PRO A 78 -7.09 -5.08 -23.22
C PRO A 78 -7.43 -3.61 -22.95
N ASN A 79 -7.67 -3.24 -21.68
CA ASN A 79 -7.94 -1.86 -21.27
C ASN A 79 -7.66 -1.62 -19.78
N TRP A 80 -6.52 -1.02 -19.46
CA TRP A 80 -6.14 -0.72 -18.08
C TRP A 80 -6.99 0.40 -17.44
N PHE A 81 -7.65 1.24 -18.24
CA PHE A 81 -8.50 2.33 -17.77
C PHE A 81 -9.86 1.88 -17.25
N GLU A 82 -10.16 0.57 -17.29
CA GLU A 82 -11.37 0.02 -16.65
C GLU A 82 -11.23 -0.18 -15.14
N TYR A 83 -10.00 -0.16 -14.61
CA TYR A 83 -9.77 -0.32 -13.19
C TYR A 83 -10.47 0.79 -12.38
N ARG A 84 -11.01 0.42 -11.22
CA ARG A 84 -11.65 1.35 -10.29
C ARG A 84 -11.35 0.90 -8.89
N ASP A 85 -10.78 1.79 -8.08
CA ASP A 85 -10.57 1.55 -6.66
C ASP A 85 -11.92 1.38 -5.95
N PRO A 86 -12.18 0.25 -5.26
CA PRO A 86 -13.39 0.06 -4.47
C PRO A 86 -13.64 1.16 -3.43
N SER A 87 -12.59 1.83 -2.96
CA SER A 87 -12.69 2.94 -2.00
C SER A 87 -13.24 4.22 -2.62
N GLY A 88 -13.13 4.38 -3.95
CA GLY A 88 -13.50 5.60 -4.66
C GLY A 88 -12.76 6.84 -4.17
N LEU A 89 -11.55 6.68 -3.62
CA LEU A 89 -10.76 7.80 -3.15
C LEU A 89 -10.05 8.50 -4.32
N TRP A 90 -10.18 9.82 -4.33
CA TRP A 90 -9.29 10.74 -5.04
C TRP A 90 -8.57 11.62 -4.02
N GLN A 91 -7.69 12.53 -4.47
CA GLN A 91 -6.79 13.29 -3.58
C GLN A 91 -7.49 13.90 -2.36
N ARG A 92 -8.60 14.63 -2.55
CA ARG A 92 -9.27 15.34 -1.45
C ARG A 92 -9.87 14.42 -0.38
N PRO A 93 -10.71 13.40 -0.71
CA PRO A 93 -11.21 12.50 0.32
C PRO A 93 -10.10 11.63 0.93
N TYR A 94 -9.03 11.30 0.19
CA TYR A 94 -7.86 10.61 0.76
C TYR A 94 -7.17 11.47 1.84
N ILE A 95 -6.83 12.72 1.53
CA ILE A 95 -6.21 13.63 2.50
C ILE A 95 -7.11 13.86 3.70
N LYS A 96 -8.43 13.99 3.51
CA LYS A 96 -9.39 14.13 4.61
C LYS A 96 -9.41 12.90 5.51
N LEU A 97 -9.38 11.70 4.93
CA LEU A 97 -9.31 10.43 5.65
C LEU A 97 -8.02 10.38 6.49
N GLN A 98 -6.86 10.62 5.87
CA GLN A 98 -5.58 10.53 6.58
C GLN A 98 -5.44 11.61 7.66
N ALA A 99 -5.90 12.84 7.42
CA ALA A 99 -5.92 13.89 8.44
C ALA A 99 -6.80 13.53 9.67
N GLN A 100 -7.75 12.61 9.54
CA GLN A 100 -8.51 12.10 10.69
C GLN A 100 -7.74 11.02 11.46
N GLN A 101 -7.00 10.15 10.75
CA GLN A 101 -6.12 9.16 11.36
C GLN A 101 -5.00 9.86 12.16
N GLU A 102 -4.34 10.84 11.55
CA GLU A 102 -3.27 11.64 12.20
C GLU A 102 -3.74 12.36 13.46
N ARG A 103 -4.93 12.96 13.44
CA ARG A 103 -5.51 13.59 14.63
C ARG A 103 -5.77 12.59 15.76
N SER A 104 -6.05 11.34 15.43
CA SER A 104 -6.26 10.28 16.42
C SER A 104 -4.94 9.88 17.08
N ILE A 105 -3.88 9.70 16.28
CA ILE A 105 -2.52 9.42 16.78
C ILE A 105 -2.01 10.58 17.63
N GLN A 106 -2.08 11.81 17.12
CA GLN A 106 -1.66 13.00 17.84
C GLN A 106 -2.42 13.17 19.17
N GLY A 107 -3.73 12.89 19.18
CA GLY A 107 -4.53 12.93 20.40
C GLY A 107 -4.06 11.92 21.46
N ALA A 108 -3.74 10.70 21.03
CA ALA A 108 -3.22 9.64 21.91
C ALA A 108 -1.86 10.04 22.51
N ILE A 109 -0.94 10.51 21.67
CA ILE A 109 0.38 11.00 22.09
C ILE A 109 0.26 12.16 23.09
N THR A 110 -0.52 13.20 22.76
CA THR A 110 -0.70 14.37 23.63
C THR A 110 -1.28 13.96 24.99
N SER A 111 -2.24 13.04 25.00
CA SER A 111 -2.84 12.55 26.26
C SER A 111 -1.86 11.70 27.07
N ALA A 112 -1.05 10.87 26.41
CA ALA A 112 -0.04 10.05 27.07
C ALA A 112 1.05 10.92 27.71
N LYS A 113 1.55 11.94 26.98
CA LYS A 113 2.49 12.94 27.51
C LYS A 113 1.91 13.69 28.71
N ALA A 114 0.68 14.20 28.59
CA ALA A 114 0.06 15.01 29.64
C ALA A 114 -0.17 14.23 30.96
N ASN A 115 -0.39 12.92 30.87
CA ASN A 115 -0.63 12.07 32.05
C ASN A 115 0.63 11.33 32.54
N GLY A 116 1.80 11.55 31.93
CA GLY A 116 3.04 10.86 32.28
C GLY A 116 3.12 9.39 31.84
N ALA A 117 2.14 8.90 31.08
CA ALA A 117 2.01 7.49 30.73
C ALA A 117 3.22 6.93 29.94
N LEU A 118 3.94 7.78 29.20
CA LEU A 118 5.15 7.36 28.48
C LEU A 118 6.29 6.95 29.43
N GLY A 119 6.36 7.57 30.63
CA GLY A 119 7.34 7.21 31.65
C GLY A 119 6.99 5.95 32.44
N ASP A 120 5.74 5.49 32.35
CA ASP A 120 5.24 4.29 33.03
C ASP A 120 5.37 3.02 32.16
N ILE A 121 5.84 3.16 30.92
CA ILE A 121 6.05 2.02 30.01
C ILE A 121 7.14 1.12 30.56
N ALA A 122 6.92 -0.19 30.53
CA ALA A 122 7.88 -1.17 31.02
C ALA A 122 9.24 -1.05 30.31
N PRO A 123 10.39 -0.98 31.03
CA PRO A 123 11.71 -0.82 30.42
C PRO A 123 12.06 -1.89 29.38
N ASP A 124 11.77 -3.16 29.69
CA ASP A 124 12.02 -4.27 28.76
C ASP A 124 11.20 -4.15 27.46
N TRP A 125 10.03 -3.50 27.51
CA TRP A 125 9.24 -3.19 26.32
C TRP A 125 9.84 -2.05 25.52
N LEU A 126 10.33 -0.99 26.17
CA LEU A 126 11.03 0.11 25.51
C LEU A 126 12.24 -0.38 24.71
N ASP A 127 12.99 -1.36 25.23
CA ASP A 127 14.10 -2.00 24.51
C ASP A 127 13.63 -2.70 23.23
N LEU A 128 12.48 -3.39 23.27
CA LEU A 128 11.89 -4.05 22.10
C LEU A 128 11.34 -3.04 21.08
N VAL A 129 10.73 -1.94 21.55
CA VAL A 129 10.26 -0.86 20.68
C VAL A 129 11.44 -0.20 19.96
N ALA A 130 12.47 0.21 20.70
CA ALA A 130 13.66 0.84 20.16
C ALA A 130 14.36 -0.05 19.12
N ARG A 131 14.45 -1.36 19.35
CA ARG A 131 15.12 -2.28 18.43
C ARG A 131 14.24 -2.70 17.25
N TYR A 132 13.02 -3.15 17.51
CA TYR A 132 12.22 -3.87 16.50
C TYR A 132 11.10 -3.02 15.90
N TYR A 133 10.51 -2.08 16.65
CA TYR A 133 9.48 -1.19 16.10
C TYR A 133 10.12 -0.14 15.19
N GLU A 134 11.23 0.47 15.62
CA GLU A 134 12.02 1.35 14.75
C GLU A 134 12.62 0.62 13.55
N ALA A 135 13.08 -0.63 13.69
CA ALA A 135 13.51 -1.43 12.54
C ALA A 135 12.37 -1.67 11.55
N PHE A 136 11.15 -1.87 12.05
CA PHE A 136 9.96 -1.95 11.23
C PHE A 136 9.62 -0.63 10.51
N ALA A 137 10.06 0.52 11.00
CA ALA A 137 10.02 1.78 10.25
C ALA A 137 10.91 1.71 8.98
N SER A 138 12.08 1.07 9.07
CA SER A 138 12.96 0.84 7.90
C SER A 138 12.30 -0.08 6.88
N PHE A 139 11.57 -1.10 7.35
CA PHE A 139 10.74 -1.94 6.48
C PHE A 139 9.68 -1.09 5.76
N GLN A 140 8.89 -0.29 6.48
CA GLN A 140 7.86 0.57 5.89
C GLN A 140 8.42 1.59 4.88
N TRP A 141 9.60 2.16 5.17
CA TRP A 141 10.31 3.04 4.24
C TRP A 141 10.67 2.33 2.94
N GLY A 142 11.21 1.11 3.04
CA GLY A 142 11.56 0.31 1.87
C GLY A 142 10.33 -0.06 1.04
N MET A 143 9.22 -0.41 1.69
CA MET A 143 7.95 -0.69 1.03
C MET A 143 7.39 0.56 0.32
N PHE A 144 7.47 1.74 0.95
CA PHE A 144 7.13 3.03 0.31
C PHE A 144 7.98 3.26 -0.95
N LYS A 145 9.30 3.10 -0.84
CA LYS A 145 10.20 3.29 -1.99
C LYS A 145 9.91 2.35 -3.14
N ALA A 146 9.57 1.09 -2.86
CA ALA A 146 9.14 0.17 -3.89
C ALA A 146 7.90 0.73 -4.62
N HIS A 147 6.88 1.18 -3.88
CA HIS A 147 5.66 1.72 -4.48
C HIS A 147 5.85 3.01 -5.27
N ALA A 148 6.89 3.81 -5.01
CA ALA A 148 7.21 4.99 -5.82
C ALA A 148 7.47 4.62 -7.29
N PHE A 149 8.04 3.44 -7.56
CA PHE A 149 8.18 2.91 -8.92
C PHE A 149 6.81 2.65 -9.58
N VAL A 150 5.87 2.07 -8.83
CA VAL A 150 4.51 1.75 -9.33
C VAL A 150 3.77 3.01 -9.76
N THR A 151 3.84 4.09 -8.98
CA THR A 151 3.23 5.39 -9.32
C THR A 151 3.66 5.88 -10.70
N ARG A 152 4.88 5.56 -11.12
CA ARG A 152 5.41 5.96 -12.43
C ARG A 152 4.97 5.02 -13.56
N GLU A 153 4.93 3.71 -13.30
CA GLU A 153 4.83 2.69 -14.35
C GLU A 153 3.43 2.09 -14.54
N ALA A 154 2.50 2.33 -13.62
CA ALA A 154 1.13 1.85 -13.71
C ALA A 154 0.42 2.35 -14.99
N LEU A 155 -0.43 1.48 -15.54
CA LEU A 155 -0.93 1.62 -16.91
C LEU A 155 -2.30 2.32 -17.01
N SER A 156 -2.77 2.96 -15.94
CA SER A 156 -3.90 3.89 -15.98
C SER A 156 -3.87 4.89 -14.82
N ASP A 157 -4.55 6.01 -14.97
CA ASP A 157 -4.67 7.06 -13.94
C ASP A 157 -5.26 6.53 -12.62
N THR A 158 -6.33 5.75 -12.69
CA THR A 158 -6.95 5.12 -11.51
C THR A 158 -6.00 4.16 -10.79
N LEU A 159 -5.19 3.38 -11.50
CA LEU A 159 -4.17 2.52 -10.90
C LEU A 159 -3.05 3.35 -10.26
N SER A 160 -2.52 4.32 -11.01
CA SER A 160 -1.46 5.22 -10.56
C SER A 160 -1.86 5.95 -9.27
N MET A 161 -3.06 6.52 -9.22
CA MET A 161 -3.58 7.21 -8.03
C MET A 161 -3.72 6.26 -6.83
N THR A 162 -4.31 5.09 -7.06
CA THR A 162 -4.55 4.08 -5.99
C THR A 162 -3.24 3.64 -5.35
N TYR A 163 -2.24 3.30 -6.18
CA TYR A 163 -0.96 2.82 -5.67
C TYR A 163 -0.03 3.94 -5.20
N THR A 164 -0.27 5.19 -5.60
CA THR A 164 0.31 6.36 -4.94
C THR A 164 -0.17 6.48 -3.51
N PHE A 165 -1.50 6.37 -3.26
CA PHE A 165 -2.02 6.37 -1.90
C PHE A 165 -1.48 5.19 -1.09
N SER A 166 -1.42 3.99 -1.69
CA SER A 166 -0.80 2.82 -1.08
C SER A 166 0.64 3.09 -0.62
N GLY A 167 1.48 3.71 -1.47
CA GLY A 167 2.83 4.12 -1.09
C GLY A 167 2.86 5.15 0.04
N MET A 168 2.00 6.16 -0.05
CA MET A 168 1.91 7.23 0.95
C MET A 168 1.45 6.73 2.32
N ASP A 169 0.55 5.75 2.39
CA ASP A 169 0.14 5.14 3.67
C ASP A 169 1.33 4.51 4.40
N ARG A 170 2.27 3.91 3.66
CA ARG A 170 3.47 3.28 4.22
C ARG A 170 4.50 4.30 4.69
N LEU A 171 4.66 5.39 3.93
CA LEU A 171 5.48 6.51 4.37
C LEU A 171 4.90 7.15 5.64
N ARG A 172 3.58 7.32 5.71
CA ARG A 172 2.87 7.82 6.88
C ARG A 172 3.13 6.94 8.09
N HIS A 173 2.92 5.62 7.97
CA HIS A 173 3.19 4.67 9.06
C HIS A 173 4.66 4.71 9.52
N GLN A 174 5.60 4.78 8.58
CA GLN A 174 7.02 4.95 8.91
C GLN A 174 7.28 6.21 9.73
N GLN A 175 6.67 7.34 9.33
CA GLN A 175 6.82 8.63 10.01
C GLN A 175 6.17 8.62 11.39
N ASP A 176 5.02 7.96 11.55
CA ASP A 176 4.35 7.80 12.85
C ASP A 176 5.24 7.05 13.84
N ILE A 177 5.92 5.98 13.38
CA ILE A 177 6.89 5.24 14.19
C ILE A 177 8.06 6.15 14.60
N ALA A 178 8.62 6.92 13.66
CA ALA A 178 9.75 7.80 13.94
C ALA A 178 9.38 8.94 14.90
N LEU A 179 8.21 9.56 14.72
CA LEU A 179 7.74 10.62 15.62
C LEU A 179 7.47 10.08 17.02
N TYR A 180 6.91 8.87 17.13
CA TYR A 180 6.69 8.24 18.43
C TYR A 180 8.02 7.89 19.13
N SER A 181 9.01 7.41 18.38
CA SER A 181 10.37 7.18 18.90
C SER A 181 11.00 8.46 19.47
N LEU A 182 10.86 9.60 18.79
CA LEU A 182 11.32 10.89 19.32
C LEU A 182 10.60 11.27 20.61
N ASP A 183 9.29 11.05 20.69
CA ASP A 183 8.51 11.32 21.90
C ASP A 183 8.93 10.43 23.09
N LEU A 184 9.25 9.15 22.82
CA LEU A 184 9.80 8.24 23.82
C LEU A 184 11.21 8.66 24.25
N HIS A 185 12.07 9.07 23.33
CA HIS A 185 13.41 9.58 23.66
C HIS A 185 13.36 10.78 24.61
N GLU A 186 12.41 11.68 24.40
CA GLU A 186 12.23 12.86 25.23
C GLU A 186 11.65 12.56 26.62
N GLN A 187 10.74 11.59 26.72
CA GLN A 187 9.87 11.43 27.90
C GLN A 187 10.06 10.12 28.67
N ALA A 188 10.58 9.07 28.05
CA ALA A 188 10.72 7.74 28.63
C ALA A 188 12.19 7.47 29.01
N PRO A 189 12.53 7.45 30.32
CA PRO A 189 13.90 7.20 30.76
C PRO A 189 14.42 5.84 30.26
N GLY A 190 15.62 5.84 29.67
CA GLY A 190 16.26 4.61 29.17
C GLY A 190 15.92 4.24 27.72
N TYR A 191 15.05 4.98 27.04
CA TYR A 191 14.78 4.77 25.62
C TYR A 191 15.99 5.16 24.75
N THR A 192 16.47 4.23 23.93
CA THR A 192 17.61 4.44 23.02
C THR A 192 17.11 4.63 21.59
N GLU A 193 16.88 5.89 21.20
CA GLU A 193 16.50 6.22 19.82
C GLU A 193 17.59 5.81 18.82
N GLY A 194 17.16 5.36 17.65
CA GLY A 194 18.03 4.96 16.54
C GLY A 194 18.53 3.52 16.61
N ALA A 195 18.22 2.77 17.67
CA ALA A 195 18.60 1.37 17.81
C ALA A 195 18.01 0.48 16.68
N GLY A 196 16.90 0.91 16.08
CA GLY A 196 16.25 0.17 14.99
C GLY A 196 17.08 0.08 13.71
N ALA A 197 17.94 1.06 13.43
CA ALA A 197 18.79 1.04 12.24
C ALA A 197 19.80 -0.11 12.29
N GLU A 198 20.47 -0.27 13.44
CA GLU A 198 21.41 -1.38 13.67
C GLU A 198 20.69 -2.73 13.64
N ALA A 199 19.53 -2.84 14.29
CA ALA A 199 18.73 -4.07 14.28
C ALA A 199 18.28 -4.44 12.85
N TRP A 200 17.79 -3.47 12.06
CA TRP A 200 17.42 -3.70 10.67
C TRP A 200 18.58 -4.24 9.83
N LEU A 201 19.78 -3.69 10.01
CA LEU A 201 20.95 -4.04 9.21
C LEU A 201 21.57 -5.38 9.62
N HIS A 202 21.51 -5.74 10.90
CA HIS A 202 22.36 -6.82 11.44
C HIS A 202 21.62 -7.88 12.27
N ASP A 203 20.45 -7.59 12.84
CA ASP A 203 19.73 -8.56 13.66
C ASP A 203 19.13 -9.68 12.78
N PRO A 204 19.38 -10.97 13.09
CA PRO A 204 18.80 -12.11 12.39
C PRO A 204 17.27 -12.05 12.24
N ALA A 205 16.55 -11.52 13.24
CA ALA A 205 15.09 -11.40 13.22
C ALA A 205 14.58 -10.46 12.12
N CYS A 206 15.39 -9.47 11.72
CA CYS A 206 15.04 -8.51 10.68
C CYS A 206 15.42 -8.97 9.27
N GLN A 207 16.32 -9.97 9.13
CA GLN A 207 16.93 -10.27 7.83
C GLN A 207 15.96 -10.87 6.81
N GLY A 208 14.96 -11.64 7.25
CA GLY A 208 13.92 -12.13 6.35
C GLY A 208 13.07 -10.99 5.78
N ALA A 209 12.63 -10.08 6.65
CA ALA A 209 11.86 -8.90 6.24
C ALA A 209 12.66 -7.96 5.33
N ARG A 210 13.95 -7.76 5.63
CA ARG A 210 14.88 -7.00 4.79
C ARG A 210 15.05 -7.60 3.41
N ARG A 211 15.22 -8.92 3.30
CA ARG A 211 15.30 -9.62 2.01
C ARG A 211 14.05 -9.39 1.16
N LEU A 212 12.87 -9.45 1.74
CA LEU A 212 11.61 -9.18 1.02
C LEU A 212 11.57 -7.75 0.47
N VAL A 213 11.97 -6.77 1.28
CA VAL A 213 12.04 -5.36 0.87
C VAL A 213 13.06 -5.15 -0.24
N GLU A 214 14.26 -5.69 -0.10
CA GLU A 214 15.31 -5.59 -1.13
C GLU A 214 14.88 -6.28 -2.44
N ARG A 215 14.18 -7.42 -2.33
CA ARG A 215 13.57 -8.10 -3.48
C ARG A 215 12.54 -7.21 -4.17
N LEU A 216 11.62 -6.57 -3.42
CA LEU A 216 10.65 -5.63 -3.98
C LEU A 216 11.34 -4.46 -4.68
N LEU A 217 12.36 -3.87 -4.06
CA LEU A 217 13.13 -2.76 -4.64
C LEU A 217 13.89 -3.15 -5.92
N SER A 218 14.14 -4.44 -6.14
CA SER A 218 14.81 -4.96 -7.34
C SER A 218 13.85 -5.23 -8.51
N LEU A 219 12.54 -5.26 -8.26
CA LEU A 219 11.55 -5.56 -9.28
C LEU A 219 11.47 -4.46 -10.35
N LYS A 220 11.21 -4.90 -11.57
CA LYS A 220 10.88 -4.04 -12.71
C LYS A 220 9.43 -4.22 -13.19
N ASP A 221 8.71 -5.15 -12.58
CA ASP A 221 7.30 -5.41 -12.85
C ASP A 221 6.46 -4.74 -11.76
N TRP A 222 5.74 -3.67 -12.11
CA TRP A 222 4.92 -2.95 -11.13
C TRP A 222 3.74 -3.80 -10.65
N GLY A 223 3.25 -4.72 -11.49
CA GLY A 223 2.16 -5.63 -11.18
C GLY A 223 2.57 -6.67 -10.15
N GLU A 224 3.71 -7.33 -10.36
CA GLU A 224 4.30 -8.26 -9.38
C GLU A 224 4.47 -7.56 -8.02
N MET A 225 5.01 -6.35 -8.03
CA MET A 225 5.27 -5.57 -6.83
C MET A 225 4.01 -5.32 -6.00
N VAL A 226 2.92 -4.83 -6.60
CA VAL A 226 1.69 -4.52 -5.87
C VAL A 226 0.95 -5.78 -5.44
N LEU A 227 0.91 -6.82 -6.29
CA LEU A 227 0.22 -8.05 -5.95
C LEU A 227 0.93 -8.77 -4.80
N MET A 228 2.26 -8.93 -4.88
CA MET A 228 3.01 -9.67 -3.86
C MET A 228 3.10 -8.90 -2.54
N THR A 229 3.18 -7.58 -2.59
CA THR A 229 3.08 -6.75 -1.38
C THR A 229 1.78 -7.04 -0.62
N ASN A 230 0.64 -6.90 -1.31
CA ASN A 230 -0.66 -6.85 -0.64
C ASN A 230 -1.27 -8.26 -0.42
N LEU A 231 -0.87 -9.27 -1.19
CA LEU A 231 -1.42 -10.64 -1.08
C LEU A 231 -0.51 -11.61 -0.31
N VAL A 232 0.79 -11.32 -0.18
CA VAL A 232 1.76 -12.24 0.46
C VAL A 232 2.56 -11.57 1.57
N VAL A 233 3.34 -10.53 1.25
CA VAL A 233 4.29 -9.92 2.19
C VAL A 233 3.58 -9.29 3.39
N GLU A 234 2.55 -8.46 3.16
CA GLU A 234 1.84 -7.81 4.27
C GLU A 234 0.92 -8.74 5.05
N PRO A 235 0.15 -9.64 4.41
CA PRO A 235 -0.65 -10.62 5.14
C PRO A 235 0.16 -11.55 6.05
N LEU A 236 1.41 -11.84 5.71
CA LEU A 236 2.32 -12.67 6.52
C LEU A 236 3.19 -11.81 7.45
N CYS A 237 4.23 -11.18 6.88
CA CYS A 237 5.29 -10.52 7.63
C CYS A 237 4.78 -9.30 8.40
N THR A 238 4.08 -8.39 7.72
CA THR A 238 3.56 -7.18 8.37
C THR A 238 2.48 -7.49 9.40
N ALA A 239 1.58 -8.43 9.11
CA ALA A 239 0.55 -8.84 10.07
C ALA A 239 1.18 -9.47 11.33
N LEU A 240 2.23 -10.28 11.21
CA LEU A 240 2.91 -10.84 12.38
C LEU A 240 3.52 -9.73 13.25
N ILE A 241 4.33 -8.86 12.64
CA ILE A 241 5.08 -7.82 13.36
C ILE A 241 4.13 -6.76 13.93
N SER A 242 3.30 -6.15 13.08
CA SER A 242 2.48 -5.00 13.47
C SER A 242 1.22 -5.42 14.21
N SER A 243 0.48 -6.42 13.70
CA SER A 243 -0.82 -6.81 14.27
C SER A 243 -0.68 -7.78 15.45
N GLU A 244 0.12 -8.83 15.29
CA GLU A 244 0.19 -9.91 16.29
C GLU A 244 1.18 -9.64 17.41
N PHE A 245 2.28 -8.92 17.14
CA PHE A 245 3.26 -8.53 18.14
C PHE A 245 2.95 -7.13 18.69
N PHE A 246 3.25 -6.06 17.96
CA PHE A 246 3.22 -4.70 18.52
C PHE A 246 1.83 -4.25 18.99
N ARG A 247 0.81 -4.32 18.12
CA ARG A 247 -0.54 -3.86 18.49
C ARG A 247 -1.16 -4.63 19.65
N ARG A 248 -0.96 -5.95 19.71
CA ARG A 248 -1.55 -6.81 20.75
C ARG A 248 -0.81 -6.73 22.08
N LEU A 249 0.51 -6.59 22.05
CA LEU A 249 1.34 -6.68 23.24
C LEU A 249 1.58 -5.33 23.90
N ALA A 250 1.67 -4.23 23.13
CA ALA A 250 1.89 -2.88 23.67
C ALA A 250 1.02 -2.51 24.89
N PRO A 251 -0.32 -2.73 24.89
CA PRO A 251 -1.16 -2.38 26.04
C PRO A 251 -0.81 -3.15 27.32
N LEU A 252 -0.26 -4.37 27.19
CA LEU A 252 0.14 -5.20 28.33
C LEU A 252 1.39 -4.65 29.03
N HIS A 253 2.12 -3.75 28.37
CA HIS A 253 3.35 -3.13 28.85
C HIS A 253 3.19 -1.63 29.17
N GLY A 254 1.95 -1.16 29.24
CA GLY A 254 1.64 0.25 29.52
C GLY A 254 1.74 1.17 28.30
N ASP A 255 2.07 0.64 27.12
CA ASP A 255 2.13 1.41 25.89
C ASP A 255 0.74 1.53 25.25
N VAL A 256 0.16 2.71 25.42
CA VAL A 256 -1.18 3.06 24.92
C VAL A 256 -1.16 3.70 23.52
N VAL A 257 0.02 3.99 22.95
CA VAL A 257 0.16 4.74 21.70
C VAL A 257 0.36 3.82 20.50
N ILE A 258 1.24 2.83 20.58
CA ILE A 258 1.46 1.85 19.49
C ILE A 258 0.14 1.24 18.98
N PRO A 259 -0.81 0.82 19.83
CA PRO A 259 -2.07 0.27 19.35
C PRO A 259 -2.86 1.25 18.47
N VAL A 260 -2.80 2.55 18.76
CA VAL A 260 -3.49 3.58 17.97
C VAL A 260 -2.83 3.73 16.60
N ILE A 261 -1.50 3.82 16.55
CA ILE A 261 -0.73 3.89 15.29
C ILE A 261 -1.03 2.64 14.44
N GLU A 262 -0.96 1.45 15.03
CA GLU A 262 -1.14 0.22 14.27
C GLU A 262 -2.57 -0.01 13.79
N MET A 263 -3.58 0.46 14.55
CA MET A 263 -4.97 0.40 14.11
C MET A 263 -5.25 1.28 12.89
N THR A 264 -4.60 2.45 12.77
CA THR A 264 -4.75 3.30 11.58
C THR A 264 -4.05 2.66 10.39
N ALA A 265 -2.81 2.18 10.55
CA ALA A 265 -2.08 1.45 9.52
C ALA A 265 -2.81 0.18 9.04
N GLU A 266 -3.47 -0.57 9.93
CA GLU A 266 -4.32 -1.71 9.56
C GLU A 266 -5.52 -1.34 8.70
N ALA A 267 -6.12 -0.16 8.92
CA ALA A 267 -7.21 0.34 8.10
C ALA A 267 -6.73 0.62 6.67
N ASP A 268 -5.55 1.23 6.53
CA ASP A 268 -4.91 1.49 5.24
C ASP A 268 -4.54 0.18 4.53
N ARG A 269 -3.91 -0.78 5.22
CA ARG A 269 -3.59 -2.11 4.66
C ARG A 269 -4.84 -2.85 4.18
N ARG A 270 -5.96 -2.78 4.91
CA ARG A 270 -7.23 -3.37 4.46
C ARG A 270 -7.74 -2.75 3.17
N ARG A 271 -7.66 -1.41 3.05
CA ARG A 271 -8.02 -0.69 1.82
C ARG A 271 -7.12 -1.08 0.65
N ASN A 272 -5.81 -1.12 0.86
CA ASN A 272 -4.83 -1.46 -0.18
C ASN A 272 -4.97 -2.92 -0.66
N ARG A 273 -5.31 -3.85 0.24
CA ARG A 273 -5.68 -5.23 -0.15
C ARG A 273 -6.96 -5.28 -0.96
N ALA A 274 -8.01 -4.56 -0.57
CA ALA A 274 -9.27 -4.56 -1.31
C ALA A 274 -9.09 -3.99 -2.74
N ALA A 275 -8.29 -2.93 -2.90
CA ALA A 275 -7.87 -2.41 -4.20
C ALA A 275 -7.14 -3.47 -5.03
N THR A 276 -6.18 -4.17 -4.42
CA THR A 276 -5.42 -5.24 -5.08
C THR A 276 -6.30 -6.42 -5.50
N GLN A 277 -7.25 -6.83 -4.66
CA GLN A 277 -8.23 -7.88 -4.99
C GLN A 277 -9.13 -7.45 -6.16
N ALA A 278 -9.51 -6.18 -6.25
CA ALA A 278 -10.25 -5.65 -7.39
C ALA A 278 -9.42 -5.69 -8.68
N LEU A 279 -8.11 -5.43 -8.59
CA LEU A 279 -7.19 -5.58 -9.72
C LEU A 279 -7.07 -7.04 -10.17
N VAL A 280 -6.89 -7.98 -9.25
CA VAL A 280 -6.88 -9.43 -9.59
C VAL A 280 -8.18 -9.84 -10.27
N LYS A 281 -9.33 -9.38 -9.76
CA LYS A 281 -10.64 -9.65 -10.37
C LYS A 281 -10.73 -9.14 -11.81
N MET A 282 -10.23 -7.93 -12.08
CA MET A 282 -10.17 -7.39 -13.44
C MET A 282 -9.25 -8.23 -14.35
N LEU A 283 -8.06 -8.58 -13.87
CA LEU A 283 -7.07 -9.34 -14.63
C LEU A 283 -7.47 -10.80 -14.91
N THR A 284 -8.43 -11.31 -14.17
CA THR A 284 -8.88 -12.71 -14.26
C THR A 284 -10.35 -12.85 -14.70
N ALA A 285 -10.99 -11.76 -15.11
CA ALA A 285 -12.28 -11.79 -15.78
C ALA A 285 -12.19 -12.47 -17.14
N ASP A 286 -13.29 -13.01 -17.68
CA ASP A 286 -13.29 -13.62 -19.03
C ASP A 286 -13.14 -12.57 -20.14
N THR A 287 -13.81 -11.43 -19.95
CA THR A 287 -13.77 -10.30 -20.89
C THR A 287 -13.65 -8.98 -20.14
N ASP A 288 -13.15 -7.96 -20.83
CA ASP A 288 -13.25 -6.58 -20.40
C ASP A 288 -14.70 -6.07 -20.55
N ARG A 289 -14.96 -4.81 -20.20
CA ARG A 289 -16.32 -4.26 -20.27
C ARG A 289 -16.80 -4.09 -21.71
N ALA A 290 -15.92 -4.06 -22.71
CA ALA A 290 -16.24 -4.00 -24.13
C ALA A 290 -16.45 -5.40 -24.77
N GLY A 291 -16.27 -6.48 -24.01
CA GLY A 291 -16.41 -7.85 -24.50
C GLY A 291 -15.15 -8.41 -25.18
N ARG A 292 -14.01 -7.71 -25.08
CA ARG A 292 -12.71 -8.21 -25.57
C ARG A 292 -12.19 -9.27 -24.58
N PRO A 293 -11.62 -10.38 -25.07
CA PRO A 293 -11.10 -11.42 -24.20
C PRO A 293 -9.94 -10.89 -23.36
N VAL A 294 -9.99 -11.15 -22.06
CA VAL A 294 -8.86 -10.95 -21.15
C VAL A 294 -8.04 -12.26 -21.13
N PRO A 295 -6.71 -12.22 -21.14
CA PRO A 295 -5.88 -13.44 -21.05
C PRO A 295 -5.86 -13.99 -19.61
N SER A 296 -7.04 -14.30 -19.07
CA SER A 296 -7.29 -14.62 -17.67
C SER A 296 -6.52 -15.84 -17.17
N ALA A 297 -6.46 -16.92 -17.97
CA ALA A 297 -5.71 -18.12 -17.64
C ALA A 297 -4.20 -17.83 -17.51
N ARG A 298 -3.61 -17.11 -18.48
CA ARG A 298 -2.20 -16.69 -18.45
C ARG A 298 -1.91 -15.79 -17.25
N ASN A 299 -2.77 -14.80 -17.00
CA ASN A 299 -2.59 -13.91 -15.85
C ASN A 299 -2.68 -14.69 -14.53
N ARG A 300 -3.64 -15.61 -14.39
CA ARG A 300 -3.76 -16.44 -13.18
C ARG A 300 -2.54 -17.31 -12.96
N GLU A 301 -2.02 -17.95 -14.01
CA GLU A 301 -0.79 -18.76 -13.95
C GLU A 301 0.42 -17.91 -13.55
N LEU A 302 0.58 -16.73 -14.15
CA LEU A 302 1.65 -15.79 -13.81
C LEU A 302 1.59 -15.35 -12.35
N ILE A 303 0.41 -14.95 -11.88
CA ILE A 303 0.21 -14.50 -10.49
C ILE A 303 0.46 -15.65 -9.51
N GLN A 304 0.00 -16.87 -9.84
CA GLN A 304 0.28 -18.05 -9.02
C GLN A 304 1.79 -18.33 -8.96
N GLY A 305 2.51 -18.24 -10.08
CA GLY A 305 3.96 -18.39 -10.10
C GLY A 305 4.69 -17.35 -9.23
N TRP A 306 4.18 -16.12 -9.16
CA TRP A 306 4.66 -15.14 -8.20
C TRP A 306 4.36 -15.56 -6.75
N VAL A 307 3.13 -15.97 -6.43
CA VAL A 307 2.80 -16.48 -5.08
C VAL A 307 3.73 -17.62 -4.68
N ASP A 308 3.94 -18.60 -5.56
CA ASP A 308 4.82 -19.75 -5.34
C ASP A 308 6.27 -19.35 -5.06
N SER A 309 6.72 -18.24 -5.65
CA SER A 309 8.07 -17.73 -5.47
C SER A 309 8.24 -16.83 -4.24
N TRP A 310 7.22 -16.08 -3.85
CA TRP A 310 7.29 -15.09 -2.77
C TRP A 310 6.88 -15.64 -1.41
N TYR A 311 5.93 -16.58 -1.38
CA TYR A 311 5.37 -17.10 -0.14
C TYR A 311 6.40 -17.81 0.75
N PRO A 312 7.32 -18.66 0.24
CA PRO A 312 8.33 -19.29 1.09
C PRO A 312 9.26 -18.27 1.77
N ASP A 313 9.68 -17.22 1.05
CA ASP A 313 10.51 -16.15 1.61
C ASP A 313 9.75 -15.35 2.69
N ALA A 314 8.44 -15.12 2.47
CA ALA A 314 7.59 -14.43 3.44
C ALA A 314 7.36 -15.25 4.72
N VAL A 315 7.20 -16.57 4.60
CA VAL A 315 7.14 -17.47 5.75
C VAL A 315 8.48 -17.54 6.47
N ALA A 316 9.60 -17.59 5.75
CA ALA A 316 10.93 -17.53 6.38
C ALA A 316 11.15 -16.22 7.16
N ALA A 317 10.60 -15.10 6.69
CA ALA A 317 10.62 -13.84 7.43
C ALA A 317 9.75 -13.87 8.69
N VAL A 318 8.58 -14.50 8.62
CA VAL A 318 7.72 -14.77 9.79
C VAL A 318 8.49 -15.61 10.81
N ASP A 319 9.10 -16.71 10.36
CA ASP A 319 9.85 -17.66 11.21
C ASP A 319 11.07 -17.00 11.87
N ALA A 320 11.79 -16.15 11.14
CA ALA A 320 12.93 -15.41 11.67
C ALA A 320 12.54 -14.45 12.81
N PHE A 321 11.31 -13.93 12.81
CA PHE A 321 10.84 -12.99 13.84
C PHE A 321 10.25 -13.70 15.07
N LEU A 322 9.89 -14.99 14.99
CA LEU A 322 9.29 -15.73 16.12
C LEU A 322 10.10 -15.68 17.42
N PRO A 323 11.44 -15.78 17.43
CA PRO A 323 12.23 -15.69 18.66
C PRO A 323 12.05 -14.37 19.43
N VAL A 324 11.60 -13.29 18.78
CA VAL A 324 11.33 -12.01 19.45
C VAL A 324 10.13 -12.13 20.42
N PHE A 325 9.20 -13.05 20.17
CA PHE A 325 8.09 -13.32 21.09
C PHE A 325 8.56 -13.91 22.43
N ASP A 326 9.70 -14.59 22.48
CA ASP A 326 10.25 -15.17 23.71
C ASP A 326 10.79 -14.12 24.67
N ALA A 327 11.05 -12.90 24.18
CA ALA A 327 11.44 -11.76 25.01
C ALA A 327 10.26 -11.14 25.79
N VAL A 328 9.02 -11.60 25.55
CA VAL A 328 7.82 -11.04 26.16
C VAL A 328 7.10 -12.08 27.03
N PRO A 329 6.67 -11.77 28.26
CA PRO A 329 6.01 -12.74 29.16
C PRO A 329 4.52 -12.96 28.80
N VAL A 330 4.23 -13.48 27.59
CA VAL A 330 2.86 -13.60 27.02
C VAL A 330 2.31 -15.05 26.99
N GLY A 331 2.95 -15.93 27.75
CA GLY A 331 2.59 -17.35 27.87
C GLY A 331 3.13 -18.22 26.75
N THR A 332 3.35 -19.50 27.04
CA THR A 332 4.01 -20.43 26.12
C THR A 332 3.23 -20.61 24.81
N GLY A 333 3.97 -20.65 23.69
CA GLY A 333 3.43 -20.85 22.34
C GLY A 333 2.60 -19.69 21.79
N PHE A 334 2.72 -18.47 22.33
CA PHE A 334 2.02 -17.31 21.79
C PHE A 334 2.46 -16.99 20.35
N GLY A 335 3.77 -16.96 20.11
CA GLY A 335 4.36 -16.77 18.77
C GLY A 335 3.80 -17.77 17.76
N GLU A 336 3.70 -19.04 18.14
CA GLU A 336 3.30 -20.11 17.21
C GLU A 336 1.81 -20.00 16.86
N ARG A 337 0.99 -19.60 17.82
CA ARG A 337 -0.42 -19.27 17.54
C ARG A 337 -0.54 -18.02 16.67
N ALA A 338 0.33 -17.02 16.83
CA ALA A 338 0.36 -15.82 15.98
C ALA A 338 0.77 -16.18 14.54
N ARG A 339 1.82 -16.98 14.38
CA ARG A 339 2.24 -17.57 13.10
C ARG A 339 1.09 -18.28 12.41
N GLN A 340 0.42 -19.19 13.11
CA GLN A 340 -0.70 -19.95 12.52
C GLN A 340 -1.81 -19.02 12.03
N ARG A 341 -2.18 -18.00 12.83
CA ARG A 341 -3.22 -17.03 12.43
C ARG A 341 -2.85 -16.28 11.16
N VAL A 342 -1.61 -15.82 11.00
CA VAL A 342 -1.21 -15.07 9.80
C VAL A 342 -1.11 -15.98 8.56
N VAL A 343 -0.70 -17.23 8.74
CA VAL A 343 -0.69 -18.25 7.68
C VAL A 343 -2.11 -18.56 7.21
N ASP A 344 -3.03 -18.86 8.14
CA ASP A 344 -4.44 -19.16 7.83
C ASP A 344 -5.11 -17.97 7.16
N THR A 345 -4.96 -16.77 7.72
CA THR A 345 -5.52 -15.54 7.14
C THR A 345 -4.98 -15.27 5.74
N THR A 346 -3.70 -15.55 5.50
CA THR A 346 -3.11 -15.38 4.16
C THR A 346 -3.66 -16.41 3.17
N ALA A 347 -3.88 -17.65 3.61
CA ALA A 347 -4.52 -18.67 2.80
C ALA A 347 -5.92 -18.24 2.35
N ASP A 348 -6.74 -17.72 3.28
CA ASP A 348 -8.07 -17.18 2.97
C ASP A 348 -8.00 -16.01 1.97
N ILE A 349 -7.02 -15.10 2.14
CA ILE A 349 -6.82 -13.97 1.23
C ILE A 349 -6.49 -14.44 -0.19
N LEU A 350 -5.64 -15.47 -0.33
CA LEU A 350 -5.27 -16.03 -1.62
C LEU A 350 -6.45 -16.78 -2.25
N GLU A 351 -7.20 -17.56 -1.47
CA GLU A 351 -8.39 -18.27 -1.96
C GLU A 351 -9.45 -17.30 -2.48
N LEU A 352 -9.70 -16.20 -1.78
CA LEU A 352 -10.62 -15.13 -2.24
C LEU A 352 -10.17 -14.48 -3.55
N ALA A 353 -8.85 -14.49 -3.84
CA ALA A 353 -8.29 -14.04 -5.11
C ALA A 353 -8.26 -15.14 -6.19
N GLY A 354 -8.70 -16.36 -5.87
CA GLY A 354 -8.63 -17.55 -6.72
C GLY A 354 -7.20 -18.07 -6.93
N LEU A 355 -6.34 -17.86 -5.94
CA LEU A 355 -4.95 -18.31 -5.87
C LEU A 355 -4.83 -19.38 -4.77
N LYS A 356 -3.69 -20.08 -4.74
CA LYS A 356 -3.43 -21.16 -3.77
C LYS A 356 -2.16 -20.89 -3.00
N VAL A 357 -2.13 -21.35 -1.75
CA VAL A 357 -0.89 -21.47 -0.96
C VAL A 357 0.01 -22.53 -1.61
N PRO A 358 1.33 -22.33 -1.69
CA PRO A 358 2.23 -23.30 -2.29
C PRO A 358 2.28 -24.61 -1.49
N ALA A 359 2.27 -25.74 -2.19
CA ALA A 359 2.22 -27.08 -1.56
C ALA A 359 3.45 -27.39 -0.68
N ALA A 360 4.61 -26.77 -0.95
CA ALA A 360 5.87 -27.05 -0.25
C ALA A 360 5.96 -26.49 1.18
N VAL A 361 4.95 -25.74 1.65
CA VAL A 361 4.95 -25.07 2.97
C VAL A 361 3.88 -25.63 3.92
N THR A 362 3.11 -26.63 3.48
CA THR A 362 2.08 -27.32 4.27
C THR A 362 2.56 -28.64 4.89
N SER A 363 3.83 -28.98 4.74
CA SER A 363 4.46 -30.20 5.26
C SER A 363 5.37 -29.95 6.46
#